data_AF-A0A6J7HEX5-F1
#
_entry.id   AF-A0A6J7HEX5-F1
#
_cell.length_a   1.000
_cell.length_b   1.000
_cell.length_c   1.000
_cell.angle_alpha   90.00
_cell.angle_beta   90.00
_cell.angle_gamma   90.00
#
_symmetry.space_group_name_H-M   'P 1'
#
loop_
_entity.id
_entity.type
_entity.pdbx_description
1 polymer ?
#
loop_
_entity_poly.entity_id
_entity_poly.type
_entity_poly.pdbx_seq_one_letter_code
_entity_poly.pdbx_strand_id
1 'polypeptide(L)' 'MEGALEFCREDECVEVTPAVVRIRKVVLDGSERARTTSRQKKANLNV' A
#
# COMPACT_ATOMS: atom_id res chain seq x y z
N MET A 1 -4.72 10.45 -16.16
CA MET A 1 -4.90 9.57 -14.99
C MET A 1 -4.31 8.17 -15.20
N GLU A 2 -3.66 7.89 -16.33
CA GLU A 2 -3.13 6.54 -16.63
C GLU A 2 -1.89 6.15 -15.80
N GLY A 3 -1.07 7.12 -15.36
CA GLY A 3 0.14 6.81 -14.57
C GLY A 3 -0.12 6.36 -13.13
N ALA A 4 -1.27 6.65 -12.52
CA ALA A 4 -1.49 6.34 -11.10
C ALA A 4 -1.59 4.83 -10.82
N LEU A 5 -1.98 4.04 -11.84
CA LEU A 5 -2.05 2.58 -11.75
C LEU A 5 -0.68 1.92 -11.91
N GLU A 6 0.27 2.57 -12.57
CA GLU A 6 1.60 2.03 -12.85
C GLU A 6 2.57 2.17 -11.65
N PHE A 7 2.29 3.08 -10.72
CA PHE A 7 3.17 3.38 -9.57
C PHE A 7 2.63 2.94 -8.21
N CYS A 8 1.47 2.27 -8.14
CA CYS A 8 0.98 1.75 -6.86
C CYS A 8 1.92 0.66 -6.34
N ARG A 9 2.48 0.88 -5.15
CA ARG A 9 3.25 -0.15 -4.44
C ARG A 9 2.31 -1.25 -3.95
N GLU A 10 2.86 -2.42 -3.63
CA GLU A 10 2.06 -3.56 -3.16
C GLU A 10 1.21 -3.26 -1.91
N ASP A 11 1.62 -2.30 -1.08
CA ASP A 11 0.87 -1.89 0.12
C ASP A 11 -0.05 -0.68 -0.10
N GLU A 12 -0.23 -0.28 -1.36
CA GLU A 12 -1.04 0.85 -1.81
C GLU A 12 -2.16 0.42 -2.77
N CYS A 13 -3.23 1.19 -2.78
CA CYS A 13 -4.36 1.02 -3.69
C CYS A 13 -4.84 2.36 -4.22
N VAL A 14 -5.45 2.35 -5.39
CA VAL A 14 -6.15 3.51 -5.97
C VAL A 14 -7.61 3.47 -5.55
N GLU A 15 -8.04 4.46 -4.78
CA GLU A 15 -9.44 4.66 -4.46
C GLU A 15 -10.06 5.58 -5.51
N VAL A 16 -11.03 5.06 -6.25
CA VAL A 16 -11.71 5.76 -7.34
C VAL A 16 -13.14 6.06 -6.93
N THR A 17 -13.51 7.33 -6.97
CA THR A 17 -14.89 7.81 -6.83
C THR A 17 -15.20 8.78 -7.96
N PRO A 18 -16.49 9.09 -8.24
CA PRO A 18 -16.83 10.09 -9.26
C PRO A 18 -16.25 11.48 -9.00
N ALA A 19 -16.02 11.84 -7.73
CA ALA A 19 -15.54 13.17 -7.33
C ALA A 19 -14.01 13.26 -7.23
N VAL A 20 -13.35 12.17 -6.83
CA VAL A 20 -11.91 12.17 -6.58
C VAL A 20 -11.30 10.79 -6.83
N VAL A 21 -10.05 10.82 -7.27
CA VAL A 21 -9.16 9.65 -7.34
C VAL A 21 -7.95 9.93 -6.47
N ARG A 22 -7.61 8.98 -5.59
CA ARG A 22 -6.47 9.12 -4.67
C ARG A 22 -5.77 7.79 -4.44
N ILE A 23 -4.50 7.86 -4.03
CA ILE A 23 -3.74 6.71 -3.54
C ILE A 23 -3.96 6.58 -2.03
N ARG A 24 -4.14 5.35 -1.56
CA ARG A 24 -4.40 5.00 -0.16
C ARG A 24 -3.59 3.75 0.21
N LYS A 25 -3.26 3.58 1.49
CA LYS A 25 -2.68 2.31 1.97
C LYS A 25 -3.76 1.23 2.03
N VAL A 26 -3.42 0.00 1.66
CA VAL A 26 -4.33 -1.15 1.81
C VAL A 26 -4.67 -1.35 3.29
N VAL A 27 -3.66 -1.24 4.17
CA VAL A 27 -3.86 -1.25 5.62
C VAL A 27 -3.91 0.19 6.12
N LEU A 28 -5.07 0.62 6.59
CA LEU A 28 -5.31 1.98 7.06
C LEU A 28 -4.74 2.23 8.46
N ASP A 29 -4.81 1.22 9.33
CA ASP A 29 -4.28 1.33 10.69
C ASP A 29 -2.75 1.45 10.68
N GLY A 30 -2.24 2.44 11.40
CA GLY A 30 -0.80 2.72 11.45
C GLY A 30 0.00 1.62 12.13
N SER A 31 -0.53 1.06 13.21
CA SER A 31 0.16 0.04 14.02
C SER A 31 0.18 -1.31 13.29
N GLU A 32 -0.93 -1.70 12.67
CA GLU A 32 -1.04 -2.92 11.87
C GLU A 32 -0.13 -2.88 10.64
N ARG A 33 -0.06 -1.72 9.97
CA ARG A 33 0.86 -1.51 8.84
C ARG A 33 2.33 -1.66 9.26
N ALA A 34 2.74 -1.02 10.37
CA ALA A 34 4.10 -1.14 10.88
C ALA A 34 4.48 -2.59 11.23
N ARG A 35 3.52 -3.36 11.76
CA ARG A 35 3.69 -4.78 12.06
C ARG A 35 3.87 -5.61 10.79
N THR A 36 3.09 -5.32 9.75
CA THR A 36 3.16 -6.00 8.45
C THR A 36 4.51 -5.75 7.77
N THR A 37 4.95 -4.49 7.70
CA THR A 37 6.27 -4.14 7.18
C THR A 37 7.41 -4.83 7.94
N SER A 38 7.30 -4.91 9.28
CA SER A 38 8.31 -5.59 10.10
C SER A 38 8.36 -7.10 9.83
N ARG A 39 7.22 -7.75 9.59
CA ARG A 39 7.16 -9.17 9.22
C ARG A 39 7.79 -9.40 7.84
N GLN A 40 7.46 -8.57 6.85
CA GLN A 40 8.04 -8.66 5.50
C GLN A 40 9.56 -8.50 5.52
N LYS A 41 10.10 -7.53 6.27
CA LYS A 41 11.55 -7.36 6.46
C LYS A 41 12.22 -8.61 7.02
N LYS A 42 11.60 -9.27 8.01
CA LYS A 42 12.14 -10.51 8.60
C LYS A 42 12.06 -11.68 7.64
N ALA A 43 10.98 -11.80 6.87
CA ALA A 43 10.86 -12.84 5.85
C ALA A 43 11.95 -12.71 4.78
N ASN A 44 12.27 -11.49 4.36
CA ASN A 44 13.32 -11.21 3.37
C ASN A 44 14.75 -11.39 3.91
N LEU A 45 14.95 -11.43 5.23
CA LEU A 45 16.26 -11.69 5.83
C LEU A 45 16.57 -13.21 5.90
N ASN A 46 15.55 -14.05 5.79
CA ASN A 46 15.65 -15.50 5.90
C ASN A 46 15.62 -16.21 4.53
N VAL A 47 15.71 -15.43 3.44
CA VAL A 47 15.89 -15.86 2.05
C VAL A 47 17.29 -15.45 1.62
#